data_AF-A0A1G1VQV4-F1
#
_entry.id   AF-A0A1G1VQV4-F1
#
_cell.length_a   1.000
_cell.length_b   1.000
_cell.length_c   1.000
_cell.angle_alpha   90.00
_cell.angle_beta   90.00
_cell.angle_gamma   90.00
#
_symmetry.space_group_name_H-M   'P 1'
#
loop_
_entity.id
_entity.type
_entity.pdbx_description
1 polymer ?
#
loop_
_entity_poly.entity_id
_entity_poly.type
_entity_poly.pdbx_seq_one_letter_code
_entity_poly.pdbx_strand_id
1 'polypeptide(L)'
;MHYRRHAVANTILGVAALKIAGLPVLFSTLSPAVIASFLIDADHFLYHIFMERTLSYRKVSKLVRKDWDNRRQRFYLFHTLEFGIIFTVLVYYTPLTWVWAFGYWTHLSTDAFHNYRMKKNFSWLPIWIGTLQSWRMIQAKRHARLARLSPYA
;
A
#
# COMPACT_ATOMS: atom_id res chain seq x y z
N MET A 1 -3.52 18.52 3.23
CA MET A 1 -2.19 18.89 3.80
C MET A 1 -1.32 17.68 4.17
N HIS A 2 -1.87 16.53 4.58
CA HIS A 2 -1.06 15.38 5.01
C HIS A 2 -0.33 14.61 3.89
N TYR A 3 -0.92 14.45 2.70
CA TYR A 3 -0.24 13.82 1.54
C TYR A 3 1.09 14.49 1.20
N ARG A 4 1.13 15.84 1.24
CA ARG A 4 2.37 16.61 1.06
C ARG A 4 3.41 16.31 2.13
N ARG A 5 2.99 16.11 3.38
CA ARG A 5 3.91 15.76 4.48
C ARG A 5 4.48 14.36 4.31
N HIS A 6 3.66 13.41 3.84
CA HIS A 6 4.07 12.03 3.55
C HIS A 6 5.04 11.96 2.38
N ALA A 7 4.71 12.62 1.27
CA ALA A 7 5.59 12.72 0.11
C ALA A 7 6.94 13.38 0.46
N VAL A 8 6.91 14.45 1.26
CA VAL A 8 8.14 15.13 1.75
C VAL A 8 8.95 14.21 2.67
N ALA A 9 8.32 13.52 3.62
CA ALA A 9 9.00 12.60 4.52
C ALA A 9 9.66 11.44 3.74
N ASN A 10 8.93 10.82 2.82
CA ASN A 10 9.46 9.75 1.96
C ASN A 10 10.60 10.24 1.07
N THR A 11 10.51 11.48 0.56
CA THR A 11 11.59 12.10 -0.22
C THR A 11 12.83 12.33 0.62
N ILE A 12 12.69 12.88 1.83
CA ILE A 12 13.82 13.13 2.75
C ILE A 12 14.49 11.81 3.15
N LEU A 13 13.72 10.80 3.56
CA LEU A 13 14.23 9.49 3.97
C LEU A 13 14.91 8.76 2.81
N GLY A 14 14.31 8.82 1.60
CA GLY A 14 14.91 8.24 0.40
C GLY A 14 16.25 8.90 0.03
N VAL A 15 16.34 10.23 0.11
CA VAL A 15 17.59 10.97 -0.14
C VAL A 15 18.66 10.65 0.91
N ALA A 16 18.28 10.56 2.20
CA ALA A 16 19.21 10.24 3.27
C ALA A 16 19.82 8.84 3.13
N ALA A 17 19.01 7.83 2.80
CA ALA A 17 19.48 6.46 2.60
C ALA A 17 20.47 6.33 1.43
N LEU A 18 20.24 7.06 0.33
CA LEU A 18 21.16 7.10 -0.81
C LEU A 18 22.51 7.71 -0.45
N LYS A 19 22.51 8.76 0.38
CA LYS A 19 23.75 9.41 0.85
C LYS A 19 24.58 8.46 1.74
N ILE A 20 23.93 7.67 2.59
CA ILE A 20 24.59 6.65 3.43
C ILE A 20 25.19 5.53 2.57
N ALA A 21 24.54 5.16 1.47
CA ALA A 21 24.99 4.10 0.58
C ALA A 21 26.17 4.46 -0.33
N GLY A 22 26.66 5.71 -0.31
CA GLY A 22 27.81 6.15 -1.12
C GLY A 22 27.56 6.14 -2.64
N LEU A 23 26.29 6.06 -3.07
CA LEU A 23 25.92 6.00 -4.47
C LEU A 23 25.96 7.41 -5.10
N PRO A 24 26.54 7.57 -6.30
CA PRO A 24 26.59 8.88 -6.97
C PRO A 24 25.17 9.40 -7.21
N VAL A 25 24.94 10.66 -6.82
CA VAL A 25 23.68 11.42 -6.96
C VAL A 25 23.23 11.56 -8.44
N LEU A 26 24.08 11.14 -9.36
CA LEU A 26 23.96 11.23 -10.83
C LEU A 26 23.05 10.16 -11.48
N PHE A 27 21.92 9.84 -10.83
CA PHE A 27 20.70 9.36 -11.51
C PHE A 27 19.57 10.38 -11.29
N SER A 28 19.83 11.59 -11.79
CA SER A 28 18.96 12.75 -11.81
C SER A 28 17.63 12.46 -12.51
N THR A 29 16.57 12.23 -11.73
CA THR A 29 15.24 12.86 -11.77
C THR A 29 14.19 11.91 -11.19
N LEU A 30 13.69 12.21 -9.98
CA LEU A 30 12.81 11.37 -9.14
C LEU A 30 13.43 10.00 -8.83
N SER A 31 14.02 9.86 -7.63
CA SER A 31 14.66 8.60 -7.26
C SER A 31 13.69 7.43 -7.44
N PRO A 32 14.15 6.27 -7.94
CA PRO A 32 13.44 5.00 -7.86
C PRO A 32 12.61 4.80 -6.60
N ALA A 33 13.12 5.20 -5.43
CA ALA A 33 12.41 5.12 -4.17
C ALA A 33 11.19 6.07 -4.09
N VAL A 34 11.30 7.29 -4.63
CA VAL A 34 10.17 8.24 -4.71
C VAL A 34 9.14 7.77 -5.72
N ILE A 35 9.56 7.29 -6.89
CA ILE A 35 8.65 6.71 -7.89
C ILE A 35 7.96 5.47 -7.31
N ALA A 36 8.69 4.56 -6.67
CA ALA A 36 8.13 3.42 -5.95
C ALA A 36 7.09 3.87 -4.92
N SER A 37 7.42 4.87 -4.09
CA SER A 37 6.51 5.39 -3.07
C SER A 37 5.22 5.93 -3.67
N PHE A 38 5.29 6.63 -4.81
CA PHE A 38 4.11 7.11 -5.54
C PHE A 38 3.32 5.98 -6.21
N LEU A 39 4.00 4.99 -6.78
CA LEU A 39 3.37 3.84 -7.44
C LEU A 39 2.67 2.94 -6.43
N ILE A 40 3.18 2.85 -5.20
CA ILE A 40 2.51 2.13 -4.11
C ILE A 40 1.19 2.82 -3.78
N ASP A 41 1.18 4.14 -3.59
CA ASP A 41 -0.06 4.92 -3.37
C ASP A 41 -1.08 4.82 -4.52
N ALA A 42 -0.64 4.49 -5.74
CA ALA A 42 -1.54 4.33 -6.88
C ALA A 42 -2.54 3.18 -6.67
N ASP A 43 -2.25 2.21 -5.80
CA ASP A 43 -3.15 1.10 -5.48
C ASP A 43 -4.47 1.55 -4.85
N HIS A 44 -4.50 2.71 -4.20
CA HIS A 44 -5.72 3.31 -3.66
C HIS A 44 -6.68 3.73 -4.78
N PHE A 45 -6.13 4.32 -5.86
CA PHE A 45 -6.90 4.69 -7.04
C PHE A 45 -7.36 3.45 -7.80
N LEU A 46 -6.44 2.48 -8.00
CA LEU A 46 -6.75 1.22 -8.67
C LEU A 46 -7.85 0.46 -7.93
N TYR A 47 -7.79 0.38 -6.60
CA TYR A 47 -8.84 -0.23 -5.78
C TYR A 47 -10.22 0.34 -6.12
N HIS A 48 -10.37 1.66 -6.16
CA HIS A 48 -11.65 2.29 -6.49
C HIS A 48 -12.05 2.12 -7.96
N ILE A 49 -11.09 2.15 -8.88
CA ILE A 49 -11.36 1.88 -10.30
C ILE A 49 -11.98 0.49 -10.46
N PHE A 50 -11.39 -0.53 -9.82
CA PHE A 50 -11.87 -1.91 -9.90
C PHE A 50 -13.17 -2.14 -9.13
N MET A 51 -13.28 -1.63 -7.90
CA MET A 51 -14.45 -1.87 -7.05
C MET A 51 -15.69 -1.08 -7.49
N GLU A 52 -15.51 0.16 -7.95
CA GLU A 52 -16.60 1.07 -8.30
C GLU A 52 -16.85 1.14 -9.81
N ARG A 53 -16.08 0.37 -10.59
CA ARG A 53 -16.13 0.26 -12.06
C ARG A 53 -16.18 1.64 -12.74
N THR A 54 -15.31 2.55 -12.29
CA THR A 54 -15.30 3.94 -12.76
C THR A 54 -13.91 4.39 -13.16
N LEU A 55 -13.79 4.93 -14.38
CA LEU A 55 -12.58 5.57 -14.89
C LEU A 55 -12.60 7.11 -14.74
N SER A 56 -13.71 7.68 -14.26
CA SER A 56 -13.80 9.13 -14.02
C SER A 56 -12.84 9.55 -12.90
N TYR A 57 -11.75 10.24 -13.26
CA TYR A 57 -10.75 10.74 -12.30
C TYR A 57 -11.38 11.57 -11.18
N ARG A 58 -12.36 12.42 -11.48
CA ARG A 58 -13.09 13.22 -10.48
C ARG A 58 -13.84 12.34 -9.48
N LYS A 59 -14.46 11.25 -9.93
CA LYS A 59 -15.17 10.31 -9.06
C LYS A 59 -14.19 9.52 -8.19
N VAL A 60 -13.13 8.98 -8.80
CA VAL A 60 -12.09 8.21 -8.09
C VAL A 60 -11.38 9.06 -7.03
N SER A 61 -10.93 10.27 -7.38
CA SER A 61 -10.29 11.19 -6.43
C SER A 61 -11.19 11.56 -5.25
N LYS A 62 -12.50 11.76 -5.49
CA LYS A 62 -13.48 12.00 -4.42
C LYS A 62 -13.62 10.78 -3.49
N LEU A 63 -13.60 9.56 -4.03
CA LEU A 63 -13.70 8.33 -3.26
C LEU A 63 -12.43 8.08 -2.43
N VAL A 64 -11.25 8.21 -3.04
CA VAL A 64 -9.96 8.13 -2.35
C VAL A 64 -9.91 9.13 -1.19
N ARG A 65 -10.30 10.38 -1.45
CA ARG A 65 -10.35 11.42 -0.40
C ARG A 65 -11.34 11.07 0.70
N LYS A 66 -12.53 10.58 0.36
CA LYS A 66 -13.53 10.16 1.35
C LYS A 66 -13.00 9.01 2.22
N ASP A 67 -12.31 8.04 1.64
CA ASP A 67 -11.73 6.92 2.38
C ASP A 67 -10.60 7.38 3.30
N TRP A 68 -9.76 8.30 2.81
CA TRP A 68 -8.71 8.95 3.60
C TRP A 68 -9.29 9.72 4.80
N ASP A 69 -10.29 10.58 4.56
CA ASP A 69 -10.94 11.39 5.60
C ASP A 69 -11.63 10.51 6.64
N ASN A 70 -12.22 9.39 6.20
CA ASN A 70 -12.85 8.40 7.08
C ASN A 70 -11.87 7.38 7.68
N ARG A 71 -10.57 7.47 7.37
CA ARG A 71 -9.51 6.56 7.85
C ARG A 71 -9.87 5.09 7.67
N ARG A 72 -10.50 4.77 6.53
CA ARG A 72 -10.93 3.41 6.23
C ARG A 72 -9.72 2.57 5.88
N GLN A 73 -9.51 1.52 6.68
CA GLN A 73 -8.50 0.52 6.36
C GLN A 73 -9.09 -0.43 5.32
N ARG A 74 -8.42 -0.53 4.18
CA ARG A 74 -8.80 -1.42 3.10
C ARG A 74 -7.62 -2.24 2.66
N PHE A 75 -7.95 -3.27 1.91
CA PHE A 75 -6.97 -4.07 1.21
C PHE A 75 -6.43 -3.30 0.03
N TYR A 76 -5.14 -3.02 0.07
CA TYR A 76 -4.42 -2.52 -1.07
C TYR A 76 -3.27 -3.47 -1.33
N LEU A 77 -3.18 -3.99 -2.55
CA LEU A 77 -2.27 -5.09 -2.89
C LEU A 77 -0.81 -4.70 -2.63
N PHE A 78 -0.43 -3.46 -2.95
CA PHE A 78 0.94 -2.97 -2.72
C PHE A 78 1.19 -2.58 -1.26
N HIS A 79 0.19 -2.66 -0.39
CA HIS A 79 0.34 -2.53 1.06
C HIS A 79 0.35 -3.89 1.78
N THR A 80 0.43 -5.00 1.04
CA THR A 80 0.53 -6.33 1.65
C THR A 80 1.98 -6.70 1.95
N LEU A 81 2.20 -7.41 3.07
CA LEU A 81 3.53 -7.91 3.43
C LEU A 81 4.00 -8.96 2.43
N GLU A 82 3.08 -9.79 1.92
CA GLU A 82 3.36 -10.80 0.91
C GLU A 82 3.86 -10.17 -0.40
N PHE A 83 3.21 -9.10 -0.87
CA PHE A 83 3.70 -8.34 -2.02
C PHE A 83 5.08 -7.76 -1.74
N GLY A 84 5.31 -7.19 -0.55
CA GLY A 84 6.61 -6.62 -0.18
C GLY A 84 7.75 -7.63 -0.22
N ILE A 85 7.50 -8.86 0.26
CA ILE A 85 8.49 -9.95 0.21
C ILE A 85 8.76 -10.35 -1.25
N ILE A 86 7.71 -10.59 -2.06
CA ILE A 86 7.85 -10.96 -3.48
C ILE A 86 8.59 -9.85 -4.24
N PHE A 87 8.21 -8.60 -4.02
CA PHE A 87 8.83 -7.43 -4.65
C PHE A 87 10.32 -7.32 -4.28
N THR A 88 10.67 -7.55 -3.01
CA THR A 88 12.07 -7.53 -2.56
C THR A 88 12.91 -8.62 -3.24
N VAL A 89 12.35 -9.83 -3.37
CA VAL A 89 12.99 -10.94 -4.10
C VAL A 89 13.16 -10.58 -5.57
N LEU A 90 12.14 -10.03 -6.23
CA LEU A 90 12.21 -9.62 -7.63
C LEU A 90 13.27 -8.52 -7.84
N VAL A 91 13.31 -7.51 -6.97
CA VAL A 91 14.33 -6.45 -7.02
C VAL A 91 15.73 -7.04 -6.85
N TYR A 92 15.92 -8.04 -5.99
CA TYR A 92 17.22 -8.69 -5.82
C TYR A 92 17.73 -9.39 -7.09
N TYR A 93 16.84 -10.02 -7.85
CA TYR A 93 17.20 -10.81 -9.05
C TYR A 93 17.14 -10.02 -10.36
N THR A 94 16.78 -8.73 -10.33
CA THR A 94 16.65 -7.90 -11.53
C THR A 94 17.63 -6.73 -11.46
N PRO A 95 17.93 -6.04 -12.58
CA PRO A 95 18.68 -4.78 -12.55
C PRO A 95 17.92 -3.63 -11.84
N LEU A 96 16.73 -3.91 -11.27
CA LEU A 96 16.08 -3.00 -10.34
C LEU A 96 16.96 -2.89 -9.10
N THR A 97 17.49 -1.71 -8.84
CA THR A 97 18.42 -1.50 -7.72
C THR A 97 17.71 -1.65 -6.37
N TRP A 98 18.45 -2.04 -5.33
CA TRP A 98 17.97 -2.14 -3.94
C TRP A 98 17.23 -0.90 -3.41
N VAL A 99 17.46 0.26 -4.02
CA VAL A 99 16.76 1.52 -3.74
C VAL A 99 15.25 1.40 -3.90
N TRP A 100 14.76 0.59 -4.86
CA TRP A 100 13.32 0.35 -5.05
C TRP A 100 12.69 -0.38 -3.86
N ALA A 101 13.30 -1.47 -3.40
CA ALA A 101 12.85 -2.21 -2.23
C ALA A 101 12.94 -1.35 -0.96
N PHE A 102 14.01 -0.57 -0.80
CA PHE A 102 14.15 0.36 0.31
C PHE A 102 13.04 1.41 0.33
N GLY A 103 12.72 2.00 -0.83
CA GLY A 103 11.61 2.95 -0.97
C GLY A 103 10.27 2.33 -0.59
N TYR A 104 10.02 1.09 -1.06
CA TYR A 104 8.83 0.33 -0.70
C TYR A 104 8.69 0.13 0.82
N TRP A 105 9.72 -0.40 1.47
CA TRP A 105 9.66 -0.67 2.91
C TRP A 105 9.61 0.61 3.75
N THR A 106 10.25 1.68 3.29
CA THR A 106 10.16 3.00 3.93
C THR A 106 8.73 3.55 3.87
N HIS A 107 8.08 3.46 2.71
CA HIS A 107 6.70 3.86 2.53
C HIS A 107 5.78 3.05 3.45
N LEU A 108 5.89 1.72 3.40
CA LEU A 108 5.09 0.80 4.19
C LEU A 108 5.26 1.02 5.70
N SER A 109 6.49 1.29 6.15
CA SER A 109 6.78 1.62 7.55
C SER A 109 6.16 2.95 7.98
N THR A 110 6.17 3.95 7.09
CA THR A 110 5.58 5.27 7.36
C THR A 110 4.06 5.17 7.49
N ASP A 111 3.44 4.35 6.66
CA ASP A 111 2.01 4.05 6.72
C ASP A 111 1.62 3.23 7.95
N ALA A 112 2.42 2.24 8.33
CA ALA A 112 2.24 1.48 9.56
C ALA A 112 2.32 2.42 10.79
N PHE A 113 3.34 3.27 10.84
CA PHE A 113 3.50 4.25 11.92
C PHE A 113 2.34 5.26 11.96
N HIS A 114 1.87 5.72 10.81
CA HIS A 114 0.72 6.61 10.72
C HIS A 114 -0.56 5.93 11.25
N ASN A 115 -0.85 4.71 10.80
CA ASN A 115 -2.00 3.95 11.27
C ASN A 115 -1.93 3.66 12.77
N TYR A 116 -0.75 3.29 13.29
CA TYR A 116 -0.53 3.10 14.72
C TYR A 116 -0.75 4.40 15.50
N ARG A 117 -0.22 5.54 15.05
CA ARG A 117 -0.46 6.85 15.67
C ARG A 117 -1.95 7.20 15.73
N MET A 118 -2.71 6.87 14.69
CA MET A 118 -4.13 7.22 14.59
C MET A 118 -5.04 6.34 15.45
N LYS A 119 -4.80 5.03 15.49
CA LYS A 119 -5.70 4.08 16.18
C LYS A 119 -5.12 3.49 17.47
N LYS A 120 -3.84 3.76 17.75
CA LYS A 120 -3.08 3.24 18.90
C LYS A 120 -3.13 1.71 19.02
N ASN A 121 -3.29 1.02 17.89
CA ASN A 121 -3.35 -0.44 17.80
C ASN A 121 -2.88 -0.92 16.41
N PHE A 122 -2.82 -2.24 16.24
CA PHE A 122 -2.37 -2.91 15.01
C PHE A 122 -3.54 -3.42 14.15
N SER A 123 -4.70 -2.76 14.19
CA SER A 123 -5.89 -3.17 13.41
C SER A 123 -5.65 -3.25 11.89
N TRP A 124 -4.65 -2.55 11.38
CA TRP A 124 -4.22 -2.58 9.97
C TRP A 124 -3.45 -3.85 9.60
N LEU A 125 -2.69 -4.43 10.54
CA LEU A 125 -1.79 -5.55 10.28
C LEU A 125 -2.53 -6.79 9.73
N PRO A 126 -3.70 -7.20 10.28
CA PRO A 126 -4.54 -8.24 9.70
C PRO A 126 -4.93 -8.02 8.22
N ILE A 127 -5.03 -6.78 7.77
CA ILE A 127 -5.42 -6.44 6.39
C ILE A 127 -4.21 -6.50 5.47
N TRP A 128 -3.04 -6.10 5.99
CA TRP A 128 -1.76 -6.14 5.27
C TRP A 128 -1.20 -7.55 5.14
N ILE A 129 -1.62 -8.48 6.00
CA ILE A 129 -1.43 -9.91 5.79
C ILE A 129 -2.52 -10.36 4.81
N GLY A 130 -2.25 -10.24 3.51
CA GLY A 130 -3.22 -10.48 2.45
C GLY A 130 -3.76 -11.91 2.42
N THR A 131 -2.98 -12.87 2.94
CA THR A 131 -3.42 -14.24 3.21
C THR A 131 -4.58 -14.30 4.20
N LEU A 132 -4.57 -13.49 5.26
CA LEU A 132 -5.64 -13.44 6.25
C LEU A 132 -6.92 -12.86 5.66
N GLN A 133 -6.81 -11.85 4.80
CA GLN A 133 -7.97 -11.33 4.10
C GLN A 133 -8.54 -12.33 3.10
N SER A 134 -7.68 -12.97 2.32
CA SER A 134 -8.08 -14.03 1.38
C SER A 134 -8.81 -15.15 2.12
N TRP A 135 -8.30 -15.54 3.29
CA TRP A 135 -8.95 -16.48 4.20
C TRP A 135 -10.33 -16.00 4.65
N ARG A 136 -10.45 -14.75 5.12
CA ARG A 136 -11.74 -14.16 5.54
C ARG A 136 -12.76 -14.14 4.39
N MET A 137 -12.34 -13.81 3.17
CA MET A 137 -13.22 -13.82 2.00
C MET A 137 -13.71 -15.24 1.66
N ILE A 138 -12.83 -16.25 1.75
CA ILE A 138 -13.20 -17.66 1.56
C ILE A 138 -14.22 -18.09 2.62
N GLN A 139 -13.98 -17.76 3.89
CA GLN A 139 -14.91 -18.07 4.98
C GLN A 139 -16.27 -17.38 4.77
N ALA A 140 -16.29 -16.09 4.40
CA ALA A 140 -17.52 -15.37 4.14
C ALA A 140 -18.33 -16.00 2.99
N LYS A 141 -17.67 -16.39 1.89
CA LYS A 141 -18.32 -17.12 0.78
C LYS A 141 -18.86 -18.47 1.23
N ARG A 142 -18.13 -19.20 2.08
CA ARG A 142 -18.57 -20.48 2.65
C ARG A 142 -19.82 -20.29 3.52
N HIS A 143 -19.82 -19.32 4.43
CA HIS A 143 -20.98 -18.98 5.25
C HIS A 143 -22.20 -18.56 4.41
N ALA A 144 -22.01 -17.71 3.41
CA ALA A 144 -23.08 -17.31 2.50
C ALA A 144 -23.65 -18.50 1.69
N ARG A 145 -22.79 -19.43 1.27
CA ARG A 145 -23.23 -20.67 0.60
C ARG A 145 -24.01 -21.56 1.55
N LEU A 146 -23.55 -21.75 2.78
CA LEU A 146 -24.26 -22.55 3.79
C LEU A 146 -25.61 -21.93 4.16
N ALA A 147 -25.68 -20.61 4.31
CA ALA A 147 -26.93 -19.89 4.56
C ALA A 147 -27.94 -20.03 3.39
N ARG A 148 -27.46 -20.11 2.13
CA ARG A 148 -28.33 -20.40 0.97
C ARG A 148 -28.82 -21.85 0.91
N LEU A 149 -28.04 -22.79 1.45
CA LEU A 149 -28.38 -24.22 1.47
C LEU A 149 -29.25 -24.60 2.67
N SER A 150 -29.38 -23.71 3.65
CA SER A 150 -30.25 -23.88 4.81
C SER A 150 -31.15 -22.65 5.00
N PRO A 151 -32.11 -22.39 4.09
CA PRO A 151 -33.03 -21.26 4.25
C PRO A 151 -34.02 -21.43 5.44
N TYR A 152 -33.96 -22.55 6.17
CA TYR A 152 -34.91 -22.90 7.23
C TYR A 152 -34.24 -23.45 8.52
N ALA A 153 -32.97 -23.12 8.80
CA ALA A 153 -32.36 -23.41 10.12
C ALA A 153 -32.37 -22.17 11.02
#